data_AF-A0A5E4L9J1-F1
#
_entry.id   AF-A0A5E4L9J1-F1
#
_cell.length_a   1.000
_cell.length_b   1.000
_cell.length_c   1.000
_cell.angle_alpha   90.00
_cell.angle_beta   90.00
_cell.angle_gamma   90.00
#
_symmetry.space_group_name_H-M   'P 1'
#
loop_
_entity.id
_entity.type
_entity.pdbx_description
1 polymer ?
#
loop_
_entity_poly.entity_id
_entity_poly.type
_entity_poly.pdbx_seq_one_letter_code
_entity_poly.pdbx_strand_id
1 'polypeptide(L)'
;MALLLDTYILENMAKLIDKFLQELKVNGTAEKTIASYSKFLKNIDRLKSLEKWDRTDVNNYIMEKHNECLIGTVEISKVRLKQFFTWAGKSELVCHLNT
;
A
#
# COMPACT_ATOMS: atom_id res chain seq x y z
N MET A 1 10.30 -27.95 -3.72
CA MET A 1 9.69 -26.76 -4.36
C MET A 1 9.39 -25.62 -3.37
N ALA A 2 9.94 -25.62 -2.15
CA ALA A 2 9.71 -24.53 -1.18
C ALA A 2 10.67 -23.33 -1.32
N LEU A 3 11.82 -23.51 -1.97
CA LEU A 3 12.88 -22.48 -2.05
C LEU A 3 12.61 -21.37 -3.09
N LEU A 4 11.64 -21.54 -4.00
CA LEU A 4 11.30 -20.52 -4.99
C LEU A 4 10.31 -19.47 -4.48
N LEU A 5 9.56 -19.76 -3.40
CA LEU A 5 8.62 -18.82 -2.80
C LEU A 5 9.37 -17.74 -2.00
N ASP A 6 10.36 -18.12 -1.20
CA ASP A 6 11.18 -17.15 -0.43
C ASP A 6 12.02 -16.22 -1.31
N THR A 7 12.47 -16.70 -2.48
CA THR A 7 13.26 -15.85 -3.41
C THR A 7 12.37 -14.90 -4.21
N TYR A 8 11.08 -15.22 -4.40
CA TYR A 8 10.10 -14.37 -5.08
C TYR A 8 9.56 -13.26 -4.17
N ILE A 9 9.50 -13.50 -2.85
CA ILE A 9 9.13 -12.50 -1.84
C ILE A 9 10.22 -11.44 -1.66
N LEU A 10 11.47 -11.74 -2.03
CA LEU A 10 12.55 -10.75 -2.20
C LEU A 10 12.50 -9.99 -3.53
N GLU A 11 11.37 -9.97 -4.24
CA GLU A 11 11.12 -8.89 -5.20
C GLU A 11 11.01 -7.58 -4.41
N ASN A 12 12.15 -6.88 -4.32
CA ASN A 12 12.33 -5.55 -3.74
C ASN A 12 11.02 -4.76 -3.75
N MET A 13 10.49 -4.36 -2.60
CA MET A 13 9.16 -3.73 -2.46
C MET A 13 8.91 -2.59 -3.46
N ALA A 14 9.96 -1.88 -3.87
CA ALA A 14 9.93 -0.92 -4.97
C ALA A 14 9.42 -1.50 -6.31
N LYS A 15 9.84 -2.71 -6.70
CA LYS A 15 9.35 -3.43 -7.89
C LYS A 15 7.88 -3.79 -7.79
N LEU A 16 7.40 -4.22 -6.61
CA LEU A 16 5.98 -4.50 -6.40
C LEU A 16 5.14 -3.22 -6.53
N ILE A 17 5.63 -2.11 -5.95
CA ILE A 17 5.01 -0.79 -6.12
C ILE A 17 4.97 -0.39 -7.60
N ASP A 18 6.09 -0.53 -8.33
CA ASP A 18 6.14 -0.19 -9.76
C ASP A 18 5.20 -1.06 -10.61
N LYS A 19 5.12 -2.38 -10.36
CA LYS A 19 4.15 -3.28 -11.04
C LYS A 19 2.71 -2.85 -10.77
N PHE A 20 2.37 -2.57 -9.51
CA PHE A 20 1.04 -2.09 -9.14
C PHE A 20 0.67 -0.76 -9.83
N LEU A 21 1.61 0.19 -9.87
CA LEU A 21 1.41 1.48 -10.54
C LEU A 21 1.25 1.32 -12.05
N GLN A 22 1.96 0.38 -12.66
CA GLN A 22 1.82 0.04 -14.07
C GLN A 22 0.44 -0.54 -14.37
N GLU A 23 -0.08 -1.43 -13.52
CA GLU A 23 -1.45 -1.95 -13.67
C GLU A 23 -2.51 -0.85 -13.51
N LEU A 24 -2.34 0.06 -12.55
CA LEU A 24 -3.22 1.23 -12.43
C LEU A 24 -3.22 2.07 -13.71
N LYS A 25 -2.05 2.24 -14.35
CA LYS A 25 -1.92 2.93 -15.63
C LYS A 25 -2.68 2.21 -16.75
N VAL A 26 -2.51 0.89 -16.86
CA VAL A 26 -3.22 0.07 -17.86
C VAL A 26 -4.73 0.13 -17.66
N ASN A 27 -5.19 0.18 -16.40
CA ASN A 27 -6.61 0.30 -16.04
C ASN A 27 -7.20 1.71 -16.26
N GLY A 28 -6.46 2.63 -16.89
CA GLY A 28 -6.95 3.96 -17.24
C GLY A 28 -6.93 4.97 -16.09
N THR A 29 -6.16 4.71 -15.03
CA THR A 29 -5.97 5.70 -13.94
C THR A 29 -5.16 6.89 -14.45
N ALA A 30 -5.59 8.11 -14.11
CA ALA A 30 -4.89 9.33 -14.51
C ALA A 30 -3.43 9.36 -14.00
N GLU A 31 -2.50 9.84 -14.83
CA GLU A 31 -1.06 9.89 -14.47
C GLU A 31 -0.78 10.71 -13.22
N LYS A 32 -1.51 11.82 -13.02
CA LYS A 32 -1.42 12.63 -11.80
C LYS A 32 -1.79 11.83 -10.55
N THR A 33 -2.79 10.96 -10.66
CA THR A 33 -3.23 10.06 -9.58
C THR A 33 -2.17 9.00 -9.32
N ILE A 34 -1.61 8.39 -10.36
CA ILE A 34 -0.53 7.39 -10.26
C ILE A 34 0.71 8.01 -9.61
N ALA A 35 1.13 9.21 -10.00
CA ALA A 35 2.26 9.91 -9.40
C ALA A 35 2.02 10.21 -7.90
N SER A 36 0.81 10.64 -7.54
CA SER A 36 0.41 10.84 -6.14
C SER A 36 0.46 9.52 -5.35
N TYR A 37 -0.02 8.43 -5.94
CA TYR A 37 -0.01 7.10 -5.35
C TYR A 37 1.42 6.58 -5.16
N SER A 38 2.28 6.73 -6.17
CA SER A 38 3.69 6.32 -6.11
C SER A 38 4.43 7.02 -4.97
N LYS A 39 4.27 8.35 -4.86
CA LYS A 39 4.86 9.12 -3.75
C LYS A 39 4.35 8.63 -2.40
N PHE A 40 3.06 8.33 -2.29
CA PHE A 40 2.45 7.81 -1.07
C PHE A 40 3.05 6.45 -0.66
N LEU A 41 3.05 5.47 -1.56
CA LEU A 41 3.59 4.13 -1.27
C LEU A 41 5.09 4.17 -0.95
N LYS A 42 5.88 4.93 -1.71
CA LYS A 42 7.32 5.07 -1.46
C LYS A 42 7.61 5.75 -0.12
N ASN A 43 6.81 6.76 0.27
CA ASN A 43 7.00 7.42 1.55
C ASN A 43 6.70 6.49 2.73
N ILE A 44 5.67 5.65 2.59
CA ILE A 44 5.30 4.66 3.60
C ILE A 44 6.34 3.55 3.70
N ASP A 45 6.77 3.00 2.57
CA ASP A 45 7.78 1.95 2.51
C ASP A 45 9.11 2.38 3.16
N ARG A 46 9.46 3.67 3.08
CA ARG A 46 10.64 4.24 3.76
C ARG A 46 10.53 4.22 5.29
N LEU A 47 9.32 4.31 5.85
CA LEU A 47 9.11 4.27 7.30
C LEU A 47 9.18 2.84 7.82
N LYS A 48 8.45 1.94 7.17
CA LYS A 48 8.48 0.50 7.43
C LYS A 48 8.10 -0.19 6.13
N SER A 49 8.84 -1.23 5.76
CA SER A 49 8.55 -1.91 4.50
C SER A 49 7.14 -2.49 4.50
N LEU A 50 6.35 -2.15 3.48
CA LEU A 50 4.93 -2.54 3.34
C LEU A 50 4.73 -4.07 3.34
N GLU A 51 5.76 -4.84 3.02
CA GLU A 51 5.76 -6.29 3.16
C GLU A 51 5.64 -6.74 4.63
N LYS A 52 6.24 -5.99 5.56
CA LYS A 52 6.22 -6.27 7.01
C LYS A 52 5.07 -5.60 7.72
N TRP A 53 4.17 -4.94 7.00
CA TRP A 53 3.02 -4.30 7.60
C TRP A 53 2.02 -5.34 8.08
N ASP A 54 1.68 -5.24 9.35
CA ASP A 54 0.58 -5.94 9.98
C ASP A 54 -0.58 -4.99 10.29
N ARG A 55 -1.67 -5.55 10.83
CA ARG A 55 -2.88 -4.80 11.19
C ARG A 55 -2.59 -3.60 12.09
N THR A 56 -1.65 -3.76 13.03
CA THR A 56 -1.26 -2.74 14.01
C THR A 56 -0.58 -1.57 13.31
N ASP A 57 0.27 -1.83 12.32
CA ASP A 57 0.93 -0.77 11.55
C ASP A 57 -0.07 0.06 10.75
N VAL A 58 -1.03 -0.61 10.12
CA VAL A 58 -2.10 0.08 9.38
C VAL A 58 -2.91 0.97 10.31
N ASN A 59 -3.29 0.46 11.48
CA ASN A 59 -4.05 1.22 12.47
C ASN A 59 -3.23 2.39 13.04
N ASN A 60 -1.97 2.15 13.41
CA ASN A 60 -1.09 3.20 13.93
C ASN A 60 -0.90 4.31 12.90
N TYR A 61 -0.65 3.96 11.63
CA TYR A 61 -0.50 4.95 10.57
C TYR A 61 -1.77 5.79 10.39
N ILE A 62 -2.94 5.16 10.39
CA ILE A 62 -4.24 5.86 10.31
C ILE A 62 -4.43 6.79 11.53
N MET A 63 -4.11 6.30 12.72
CA MET A 63 -4.26 7.05 13.97
C MET A 63 -3.31 8.25 14.02
N GLU A 64 -2.06 8.10 13.54
CA GLU A 64 -1.10 9.21 13.37
C GLU A 64 -1.62 10.25 12.38
N LYS A 65 -2.13 9.82 11.22
CA LYS A 65 -2.71 10.74 10.22
C LYS A 65 -4.00 11.41 10.68
N HIS A 66 -4.77 10.75 11.54
CA HIS A 66 -5.92 11.33 12.21
C HIS A 66 -5.49 12.40 13.24
N ASN A 67 -4.43 12.14 14.02
CA ASN A 67 -3.87 13.10 14.96
C ASN A 67 -3.25 14.34 14.28
N GLU A 68 -2.77 14.21 13.04
CA GLU A 68 -2.36 15.34 12.20
C GLU A 68 -3.56 16.20 11.70
N CYS A 69 -4.81 15.85 12.07
CA CYS A 69 -6.05 16.53 11.67
C CYS A 69 -6.30 16.56 10.15
N LEU A 70 -5.65 15.67 9.41
CA LEU A 70 -5.76 15.55 7.96
C LEU A 70 -6.83 14.51 7.58
N ILE A 71 -8.07 14.69 8.05
CA ILE A 71 -9.18 13.72 7.90
C ILE A 71 -9.39 13.30 6.44
N GLY A 72 -9.34 14.25 5.49
CA GLY A 72 -9.43 13.94 4.05
C GLY A 72 -8.25 13.10 3.53
N THR A 73 -7.07 13.28 4.11
CA THR A 73 -5.87 12.48 3.78
C THR A 73 -5.97 11.08 4.37
N VAL A 74 -6.64 10.90 5.52
CA VAL A 74 -6.86 9.59 6.14
C VAL A 74 -7.72 8.70 5.24
N GLU A 75 -8.86 9.19 4.76
CA GLU A 75 -9.75 8.41 3.88
C GLU A 75 -9.07 8.06 2.55
N ILE A 76 -8.35 9.02 1.94
CA ILE A 76 -7.56 8.77 0.73
C ILE A 76 -6.47 7.72 1.00
N SER A 77 -5.82 7.78 2.16
CA SER A 77 -4.79 6.81 2.55
C SER A 77 -5.37 5.42 2.75
N LYS A 78 -6.53 5.28 3.39
CA LYS A 78 -7.24 4.00 3.54
C LYS A 78 -7.61 3.40 2.19
N VAL A 79 -8.19 4.18 1.28
CA VAL A 79 -8.57 3.70 -0.07
C VAL A 79 -7.35 3.21 -0.83
N ARG A 80 -6.23 3.95 -0.76
CA ARG A 80 -4.97 3.55 -1.39
C ARG A 80 -4.42 2.28 -0.75
N LEU A 81 -4.20 2.25 0.56
CA LEU A 81 -3.71 1.05 1.24
C LEU A 81 -4.58 -0.17 0.94
N LYS A 82 -5.91 -0.01 0.93
CA LYS A 82 -6.86 -1.06 0.57
C LYS A 82 -6.63 -1.60 -0.84
N GLN A 83 -6.54 -0.72 -1.85
CA GLN A 83 -6.28 -1.12 -3.23
C GLN A 83 -4.94 -1.85 -3.38
N PHE A 84 -3.89 -1.31 -2.76
CA PHE A 84 -2.56 -1.91 -2.82
C PHE A 84 -2.51 -3.29 -2.14
N PHE A 85 -3.05 -3.42 -0.92
CA PHE A 85 -3.07 -4.70 -0.21
C PHE A 85 -4.02 -5.72 -0.85
N THR A 86 -5.11 -5.28 -1.49
CA THR A 86 -5.98 -6.16 -2.28
C THR A 86 -5.21 -6.73 -3.47
N TRP A 87 -4.48 -5.88 -4.20
CA TRP A 87 -3.67 -6.30 -5.32
C TRP A 87 -2.52 -7.22 -4.90
N ALA A 88 -1.85 -6.91 -3.78
CA ALA A 88 -0.77 -7.72 -3.22
C ALA A 88 -1.24 -9.04 -2.58
N GLY A 89 -2.53 -9.37 -2.64
CA GLY A 89 -3.10 -10.60 -2.06
C GLY A 89 -3.18 -10.61 -0.53
N LYS A 90 -3.00 -9.46 0.13
CA LYS A 90 -3.10 -9.29 1.60
C LYS A 90 -4.52 -8.88 2.02
N SER A 91 -5.50 -9.72 1.69
CA SER A 91 -6.92 -9.47 2.00
C SER A 91 -7.22 -9.32 3.50
N GLU A 92 -6.41 -9.91 4.37
CA GLU A 92 -6.56 -9.83 5.83
C GLU A 92 -6.42 -8.39 6.37
N LEU A 93 -5.55 -7.59 5.74
CA LEU A 93 -5.37 -6.17 6.04
C LEU A 93 -6.53 -5.32 5.48
N VAL A 94 -7.11 -5.76 4.37
CA VAL A 94 -8.21 -5.07 3.66
C VAL A 94 -9.53 -5.17 4.41
N CYS A 95 -9.86 -6.33 5.00
CA CYS A 95 -11.09 -6.52 5.77
C CYS A 95 -11.21 -5.56 6.96
N HIS A 96 -10.08 -5.19 7.57
CA HIS A 96 -10.05 -4.28 8.71
C HIS A 96 -10.18 -2.80 8.33
N LEU A 97 -9.84 -2.42 7.10
CA LEU A 97 -9.99 -1.04 6.63
C LEU A 97 -11.44 -0.63 6.34
N ASN A 98 -12.37 -1.59 6.38
CA ASN A 98 -13.79 -1.43 6.07
C ASN A 98 -14.69 -1.30 7.32
N THR A 99 -14.13 -1.45 8.52
CA THR A 99 -14.84 -1.28 9.81
C THR A 99 -14.47 0.07 10.41
#